data_AF-A0A482VEQ9-F1
#
_entry.id   AF-A0A482VEQ9-F1
#
_cell.length_a   1.000
_cell.length_b   1.000
_cell.length_c   1.000
_cell.angle_alpha   90.00
_cell.angle_beta   90.00
_cell.angle_gamma   90.00
#
_symmetry.space_group_name_H-M   'P 1'
#
loop_
_entity.id
_entity.type
_entity.pdbx_description
1 polymer ?
#
loop_
_entity_poly.entity_id
_entity_poly.type
_entity_poly.pdbx_seq_one_letter_code
_entity_poly.pdbx_strand_id
1 'polypeptide(L)'
;AGLSNELLQHQQAFSAEVVEVMAKWLEMNQKPVCFVAHNGSRFDYPILRAEIDKTGACLPDDLLCVDSLVAFRALDGPVEETPKNIPVEFSDGYDELLSQVSEEYEQSQEQNRSWTPEEVQKFNETTPKKQVIGKSPQASNGTKADAVKRNSSHVKHFTSYKLQDLFTRLTSKQPLKTHEAEGDVVMLITCAAVFGEKFVAYANGNSMKFSDVPPMKPGKRIGT
;
A
#
# COMPACT_ATOMS: atom_id res chain seq x y z
N ALA A 1 -2.17 12.57 7.39
CA ALA A 1 -1.43 13.54 8.21
C ALA A 1 -2.33 14.73 8.52
N GLY A 2 -2.35 15.21 9.76
CA GLY A 2 -3.09 16.42 10.17
C GLY A 2 -2.32 17.72 9.92
N LEU A 3 -1.53 17.78 8.85
CA LEU A 3 -0.66 18.92 8.53
C LEU A 3 -1.20 19.66 7.30
N SER A 4 -1.07 20.99 7.31
CA SER A 4 -1.39 21.87 6.18
C SER A 4 -0.30 22.92 5.99
N ASN A 5 -0.23 23.53 4.81
CA ASN A 5 0.75 24.59 4.52
C ASN A 5 0.58 25.80 5.46
N GLU A 6 -0.65 26.10 5.87
CA GLU A 6 -0.95 27.18 6.83
C GLU A 6 -0.35 26.88 8.21
N LEU A 7 -0.47 25.64 8.70
CA LEU A 7 0.11 25.22 9.98
C LEU A 7 1.64 25.20 9.95
N LEU A 8 2.22 24.93 8.78
CA LEU A 8 3.66 24.80 8.58
C LEU A 8 4.34 26.08 8.08
N GLN A 9 3.62 27.19 7.92
CA GLN A 9 4.15 28.41 7.30
C GLN A 9 5.37 29.02 8.01
N HIS A 10 5.55 28.71 9.28
CA HIS A 10 6.67 29.18 10.11
C HIS A 10 7.78 28.14 10.26
N GLN A 11 7.62 26.95 9.68
CA GLN A 11 8.66 25.93 9.64
C GLN A 11 9.58 26.18 8.44
N GLN A 12 10.84 25.78 8.57
CA GLN A 12 11.78 25.89 7.46
C GLN A 12 11.40 24.90 6.35
N ALA A 13 11.58 25.35 5.10
CA ALA A 13 11.51 24.47 3.95
C ALA A 13 12.69 23.49 3.94
N PHE A 14 12.55 22.40 3.18
CA PHE A 14 13.66 21.46 2.96
C PHE A 14 14.81 22.17 2.23
N SER A 15 16.00 22.19 2.83
CA SER A 15 17.16 22.97 2.36
C SER A 15 18.45 22.16 2.38
N ALA A 16 19.53 22.71 1.82
CA ALA A 16 20.84 22.06 1.82
C ALA A 16 21.35 21.80 3.25
N GLU A 17 21.08 22.71 4.18
CA GLU A 17 21.46 22.56 5.61
C GLU A 17 20.78 21.36 6.25
N VAL A 18 19.52 21.06 5.89
CA VAL A 18 18.81 19.86 6.35
C VAL A 18 19.53 18.60 5.85
N VAL A 19 19.93 18.57 4.58
CA VAL A 19 20.67 17.46 3.98
C VAL A 19 22.03 17.27 4.66
N GLU A 20 22.74 18.35 4.99
CA GLU A 20 24.00 18.29 5.73
C GLU A 20 23.83 17.70 7.14
N VAL A 21 22.78 18.09 7.87
CA VAL A 21 22.46 17.52 9.18
C VAL A 21 22.15 16.04 9.06
N MET A 22 21.38 15.64 8.03
CA MET A 22 21.11 14.24 7.74
C MET A 22 22.39 13.46 7.43
N ALA A 23 23.27 13.99 6.57
CA ALA A 23 24.54 13.36 6.22
C ALA A 23 25.43 13.14 7.45
N LYS A 24 25.61 14.17 8.28
CA LYS A 24 26.36 14.07 9.55
C LYS A 24 25.78 13.01 10.48
N TRP A 25 24.45 12.98 10.61
CA TRP A 25 23.79 11.96 11.43
C TRP A 25 24.06 10.54 10.91
N LEU A 26 24.01 10.32 9.59
CA LEU A 26 24.28 9.02 8.97
C LEU A 26 25.73 8.59 9.10
N GLU A 27 26.69 9.52 9.03
CA GLU A 27 28.12 9.24 9.21
C GLU A 27 28.49 8.82 10.63
N MET A 28 27.71 9.24 11.63
CA MET A 28 27.91 8.82 13.03
C MET A 28 27.46 7.38 13.31
N ASN A 29 26.78 6.72 12.37
CA ASN A 29 26.31 5.34 12.53
C ASN A 29 27.32 4.32 12.02
N GLN A 30 27.28 3.10 12.57
CA GLN A 30 28.11 1.98 12.09
C GLN A 30 27.75 1.64 10.64
N LYS A 31 28.78 1.44 9.81
CA LYS A 31 28.63 1.13 8.39
C LYS A 31 28.54 -0.40 8.15
N PRO A 32 27.79 -0.86 7.13
CA PRO A 32 26.98 -0.06 6.20
C PRO A 32 25.63 0.39 6.79
N VAL A 33 25.08 1.50 6.30
CA VAL A 33 23.76 2.01 6.70
C VAL A 33 22.72 1.69 5.61
N CYS A 34 21.57 1.16 6.01
CA CYS A 34 20.47 0.81 5.12
C CYS A 34 19.17 1.49 5.56
N PHE A 35 18.57 2.30 4.69
CA PHE A 35 17.23 2.84 4.91
C PHE A 35 16.18 1.75 4.75
N VAL A 36 15.20 1.75 5.64
CA VAL A 36 14.05 0.85 5.59
C VAL A 36 12.79 1.69 5.57
N ALA A 37 11.98 1.56 4.52
CA ALA A 37 10.71 2.25 4.38
C ALA A 37 9.66 1.30 3.78
N HIS A 38 8.41 1.49 4.16
CA HIS A 38 7.32 0.63 3.74
C HIS A 38 6.70 1.15 2.43
N ASN A 39 6.82 0.38 1.34
CA ASN A 39 6.58 0.86 -0.03
C ASN A 39 7.57 1.98 -0.44
N GLY A 40 8.75 1.99 0.18
CA GLY A 40 9.76 3.04 0.02
C GLY A 40 10.24 3.21 -1.42
N SER A 41 10.33 2.12 -2.19
CA SER A 41 10.81 2.16 -3.58
C SER A 41 9.88 2.97 -4.49
N ARG A 42 8.60 3.09 -4.11
CA ARG A 42 7.57 3.77 -4.88
C ARG A 42 7.14 5.10 -4.25
N PHE A 43 7.57 5.38 -3.03
CA PHE A 43 7.15 6.54 -2.25
C PHE A 43 8.35 7.29 -1.65
N ASP A 44 8.85 6.88 -0.49
CA ASP A 44 9.80 7.65 0.32
C ASP A 44 11.12 7.92 -0.41
N TYR A 45 11.71 6.89 -1.03
CA TYR A 45 13.03 7.04 -1.64
C TYR A 45 13.01 7.95 -2.86
N PRO A 46 12.09 7.81 -3.84
CA PRO A 46 11.98 8.75 -4.94
C PRO A 46 11.68 10.20 -4.52
N ILE A 47 10.84 10.41 -3.50
CA ILE A 47 10.54 11.76 -2.96
C ILE A 47 11.79 12.34 -2.34
N LEU A 48 12.45 11.59 -1.44
CA LEU A 48 13.66 12.05 -0.78
C LEU A 48 14.77 12.37 -1.78
N ARG A 49 14.98 11.52 -2.81
CA ARG A 49 15.90 11.83 -3.91
C ARG A 49 15.55 13.13 -4.61
N ALA A 50 14.29 13.32 -4.98
CA ALA A 50 13.87 14.54 -5.67
C ALA A 50 14.06 15.80 -4.81
N GLU A 51 13.79 15.74 -3.50
CA GLU A 51 14.00 16.88 -2.61
C GLU A 51 15.49 17.19 -2.38
N ILE A 52 16.34 16.16 -2.21
CA ILE A 52 17.80 16.34 -2.11
C ILE A 52 18.35 16.96 -3.39
N ASP A 53 17.96 16.43 -4.56
CA ASP A 53 18.47 16.90 -5.86
C ASP A 53 18.17 18.40 -6.09
N LYS A 54 17.05 18.92 -5.59
CA LYS A 54 16.70 20.36 -5.66
C LYS A 54 17.66 21.26 -4.87
N THR A 55 18.29 20.73 -3.83
CA THR A 55 19.19 21.51 -2.95
C THR A 55 20.63 21.58 -3.50
N GLY A 56 21.02 20.65 -4.38
CA GLY A 56 22.40 20.49 -4.84
C GLY A 56 23.35 19.87 -3.81
N ALA A 57 22.87 19.57 -2.60
CA ALA A 57 23.59 18.80 -1.61
C ALA A 57 23.47 17.28 -1.87
N CYS A 58 24.33 16.49 -1.22
CA CYS A 58 24.36 15.03 -1.38
C CYS A 58 24.40 14.33 -0.02
N LEU A 59 23.78 13.15 0.04
CA LEU A 59 24.00 12.19 1.11
C LEU A 59 25.18 11.25 0.76
N PRO A 60 25.74 10.51 1.73
CA PRO A 60 26.80 9.54 1.46
C PRO A 60 26.44 8.51 0.38
N ASP A 61 27.39 8.20 -0.51
CA ASP A 61 27.20 7.28 -1.64
C ASP A 61 27.13 5.80 -1.22
N ASP A 62 27.52 5.49 0.03
CA ASP A 62 27.52 4.14 0.59
C ASP A 62 26.16 3.73 1.19
N LEU A 63 25.14 4.58 1.08
CA LEU A 63 23.81 4.31 1.63
C LEU A 63 23.08 3.25 0.81
N LEU A 64 22.54 2.28 1.53
CA LEU A 64 21.66 1.25 1.00
C LEU A 64 20.20 1.57 1.33
N CYS A 65 19.26 0.94 0.63
CA CYS A 65 17.85 0.98 0.97
C CYS A 65 17.16 -0.36 0.66
N VAL A 66 16.13 -0.70 1.44
CA VAL A 66 15.31 -1.92 1.28
C VAL A 66 13.83 -1.62 1.52
N ASP A 67 12.99 -2.10 0.61
CA ASP A 67 11.54 -1.95 0.73
C ASP A 67 10.95 -3.00 1.67
N SER A 68 10.40 -2.54 2.81
CA SER A 68 9.84 -3.46 3.79
C SER A 68 8.55 -4.10 3.32
N LEU A 69 7.80 -3.50 2.40
CA LEU A 69 6.57 -4.10 1.86
C LEU A 69 6.89 -5.42 1.14
N VAL A 70 7.91 -5.39 0.28
CA VAL A 70 8.37 -6.58 -0.45
C VAL A 70 9.01 -7.58 0.52
N ALA A 71 9.80 -7.09 1.48
CA ALA A 71 10.40 -7.94 2.52
C ALA A 71 9.33 -8.71 3.32
N PHE A 72 8.31 -8.02 3.82
CA PHE A 72 7.26 -8.66 4.61
C PHE A 72 6.47 -9.68 3.80
N ARG A 73 6.16 -9.40 2.52
CA ARG A 73 5.51 -10.38 1.63
C ARG A 73 6.36 -11.65 1.45
N ALA A 74 7.67 -11.50 1.32
CA ALA A 74 8.57 -12.65 1.20
C ALA A 74 8.73 -13.43 2.50
N LEU A 75 8.71 -12.74 3.65
CA LEU A 75 8.94 -13.33 4.98
C LEU A 75 7.70 -13.96 5.60
N ASP A 76 6.51 -13.42 5.32
CA ASP A 76 5.22 -13.98 5.79
C ASP A 76 4.89 -15.29 5.02
N GLY A 77 5.60 -15.55 3.90
CA GLY A 77 5.48 -16.75 3.07
C GLY A 77 4.16 -16.82 2.29
N PRO A 78 4.05 -17.69 1.27
CA PRO A 78 2.74 -18.13 0.84
C PRO A 78 2.09 -18.84 2.03
N VAL A 79 0.83 -18.51 2.33
CA VAL A 79 -0.01 -19.41 3.13
C VAL A 79 0.13 -20.77 2.45
N GLU A 80 0.73 -21.77 3.12
CA GLU A 80 0.75 -23.11 2.56
C GLU A 80 -0.70 -23.47 2.23
N GLU A 81 -1.01 -23.59 0.93
CA GLU A 81 -2.27 -24.14 0.49
C GLU A 81 -2.36 -25.53 1.10
N THR A 82 -3.16 -25.68 2.15
CA THR A 82 -3.62 -27.01 2.51
C THR A 82 -4.25 -27.59 1.23
N PRO A 83 -3.79 -28.73 0.71
CA PRO A 83 -4.17 -29.17 -0.61
C PRO A 83 -5.67 -29.45 -0.64
N LYS A 84 -6.41 -28.59 -1.32
CA LYS A 84 -7.76 -28.88 -1.78
C LYS A 84 -7.75 -28.65 -3.28
N ASN A 85 -7.91 -29.74 -4.03
CA ASN A 85 -8.13 -29.77 -5.47
C ASN A 85 -9.05 -28.61 -5.91
N ILE A 86 -8.47 -27.54 -6.47
CA ILE A 86 -9.21 -26.53 -7.21
C ILE A 86 -8.75 -26.66 -8.68
N PRO A 87 -9.68 -26.90 -9.63
CA PRO A 87 -9.33 -26.98 -11.04
C PRO A 87 -8.63 -25.71 -11.51
N VAL A 88 -7.57 -25.86 -12.31
CA VAL A 88 -6.74 -24.79 -12.91
C VAL A 88 -7.58 -23.75 -13.66
N GLU A 89 -8.78 -24.13 -14.11
CA GLU A 89 -9.76 -23.26 -14.76
C GLU A 89 -10.32 -22.14 -13.86
N PHE A 90 -10.08 -22.18 -12.54
CA PHE A 90 -10.53 -21.16 -11.57
C PHE A 90 -9.39 -20.32 -10.95
N SER A 91 -8.15 -20.45 -11.44
CA SER A 91 -7.04 -19.55 -11.11
C SER A 91 -6.75 -18.63 -12.29
N ASP A 92 -7.73 -17.81 -12.67
CA ASP A 92 -7.68 -16.96 -13.87
C ASP A 92 -6.96 -15.61 -13.64
N GLY A 93 -6.27 -15.44 -12.51
CA GLY A 93 -5.45 -14.25 -12.23
C GLY A 93 -6.26 -13.00 -11.88
N TYR A 94 -7.59 -13.11 -11.77
CA TYR A 94 -8.45 -11.99 -11.36
C TYR A 94 -8.26 -11.59 -9.89
N ASP A 95 -7.63 -12.43 -9.07
CA ASP A 95 -7.34 -12.13 -7.66
C ASP A 95 -6.47 -10.85 -7.51
N GLU A 96 -5.49 -10.66 -8.39
CA GLU A 96 -4.59 -9.49 -8.37
C GLU A 96 -5.32 -8.23 -8.88
N LEU A 97 -6.14 -8.37 -9.93
CA LEU A 97 -6.98 -7.29 -10.43
C LEU A 97 -8.03 -6.86 -9.39
N LEU A 98 -8.62 -7.81 -8.66
CA LEU A 98 -9.59 -7.53 -7.60
C LEU A 98 -8.95 -6.82 -6.41
N SER A 99 -7.74 -7.23 -6.02
CA SER A 99 -6.96 -6.52 -5.00
C SER A 99 -6.72 -5.07 -5.40
N GLN A 100 -6.27 -4.85 -6.63
CA GLN A 100 -5.99 -3.51 -7.14
C GLN A 100 -7.25 -2.65 -7.22
N VAL A 101 -8.37 -3.21 -7.69
CA VAL A 101 -9.67 -2.52 -7.74
C VAL A 101 -10.21 -2.21 -6.34
N SER A 102 -10.01 -3.11 -5.37
CA SER A 102 -10.46 -2.89 -3.98
C SER A 102 -9.64 -1.79 -3.30
N GLU A 103 -8.33 -1.75 -3.54
CA GLU A 103 -7.44 -0.67 -3.08
C GLU A 103 -7.81 0.68 -3.72
N GLU A 104 -8.09 0.70 -5.03
CA GLU A 104 -8.56 1.90 -5.74
C GLU A 104 -9.92 2.39 -5.22
N TYR A 105 -10.84 1.48 -4.90
CA TYR A 105 -12.16 1.84 -4.38
C TYR A 105 -12.07 2.48 -3.00
N GLU A 106 -11.28 1.92 -2.08
CA GLU A 106 -11.08 2.49 -0.74
C GLU A 106 -10.43 3.88 -0.80
N GLN A 107 -9.42 4.07 -1.67
CA GLN A 107 -8.81 5.39 -1.90
C GLN A 107 -9.84 6.40 -2.44
N SER A 108 -10.76 5.96 -3.29
CA SER A 108 -11.84 6.83 -3.81
C SER A 108 -12.85 7.22 -2.72
N GLN A 109 -13.13 6.34 -1.76
CA GLN A 109 -14.04 6.62 -0.64
C GLN A 109 -13.43 7.57 0.38
N GLU A 110 -12.11 7.51 0.59
CA GLU A 110 -11.41 8.45 1.48
C GLU A 110 -11.42 9.89 0.94
N GLN A 111 -11.36 10.07 -0.39
CA GLN A 111 -11.55 11.38 -1.03
C GLN A 111 -13.01 11.87 -0.99
N ASN A 112 -13.98 10.96 -0.87
CA ASN A 112 -15.41 11.28 -0.86
C ASN A 112 -16.02 11.43 0.54
N ARG A 113 -15.20 11.47 1.60
CA ARG A 113 -15.65 11.66 3.00
C ARG A 113 -16.39 12.97 3.31
N SER A 114 -16.64 13.81 2.30
CA SER A 114 -17.49 15.01 2.43
C SER A 114 -18.98 14.76 2.16
N TRP A 115 -19.38 13.57 1.73
CA TRP A 115 -20.76 13.30 1.31
C TRP A 115 -21.57 12.71 2.47
N THR A 116 -22.77 13.24 2.71
CA THR A 116 -23.68 12.67 3.71
C THR A 116 -24.30 11.36 3.17
N PRO A 117 -24.79 10.45 4.05
CA PRO A 117 -25.45 9.22 3.62
C PRO A 117 -26.62 9.44 2.64
N GLU A 118 -27.27 10.60 2.73
CA GLU A 118 -28.39 11.03 1.88
C GLU A 118 -27.94 11.36 0.44
N GLU A 119 -26.73 11.90 0.27
CA GLU A 119 -26.15 12.25 -1.03
C GLU A 119 -25.66 11.00 -1.77
N VAL A 120 -25.14 10.01 -1.04
CA VAL A 120 -24.76 8.70 -1.58
C VAL A 120 -25.99 7.94 -2.10
N GLN A 121 -27.12 8.02 -1.37
CA GLN A 121 -28.37 7.40 -1.80
C GLN A 121 -28.89 8.04 -3.10
N LYS A 122 -28.80 9.37 -3.22
CA LYS A 122 -29.27 10.12 -4.40
C LYS A 122 -28.49 9.80 -5.68
N PHE A 123 -27.22 9.45 -5.56
CA PHE A 123 -26.38 9.03 -6.70
C PHE A 123 -26.75 7.61 -7.18
N ASN A 124 -26.90 6.67 -6.25
CA ASN A 124 -27.19 5.27 -6.55
C ASN A 124 -28.63 5.01 -7.03
N GLU A 125 -29.53 5.99 -6.89
CA GLU A 125 -30.92 5.92 -7.35
C GLU A 125 -31.13 6.36 -8.81
N THR A 126 -30.07 6.64 -9.57
CA THR A 126 -30.18 6.83 -11.03
C THR A 126 -30.09 5.49 -11.76
N THR A 127 -31.15 4.69 -11.67
CA THR A 127 -31.30 3.46 -12.44
C THR A 127 -31.39 3.79 -13.95
N PRO A 128 -30.56 3.22 -14.84
CA PRO A 128 -30.74 3.39 -16.27
C PRO A 128 -32.05 2.75 -16.71
N LYS A 129 -32.87 3.48 -17.49
CA LYS A 129 -34.13 2.95 -18.03
C LYS A 129 -33.85 1.71 -18.89
N LYS A 130 -34.41 0.58 -18.44
CA LYS A 130 -34.44 -0.72 -19.11
C LYS A 130 -34.80 -0.55 -20.60
N GLN A 131 -33.89 -0.90 -21.51
CA GLN A 131 -34.21 -0.99 -22.94
C GLN A 131 -35.22 -2.12 -23.16
N VAL A 132 -36.41 -1.75 -23.65
CA VAL A 132 -37.45 -2.69 -24.05
C VAL A 132 -37.10 -3.22 -25.43
N ILE A 133 -36.59 -4.45 -25.50
CA ILE A 133 -36.51 -5.19 -26.77
C ILE A 133 -37.87 -5.86 -26.99
N GLY A 134 -38.46 -5.56 -28.15
CA GLY A 134 -39.85 -5.86 -28.52
C GLY A 134 -40.17 -7.35 -28.70
N LYS A 135 -41.48 -7.65 -28.58
CA LYS A 135 -42.13 -8.97 -28.63
C LYS A 135 -42.17 -9.58 -30.04
N SER A 136 -42.10 -10.92 -30.15
CA SER A 136 -43.17 -11.83 -30.67
C SER A 136 -42.68 -13.31 -30.66
N PRO A 137 -43.51 -14.37 -30.90
CA PRO A 137 -44.14 -15.16 -29.82
C PRO A 137 -43.97 -16.71 -29.88
N GLN A 138 -44.38 -17.37 -28.78
CA GLN A 138 -44.65 -18.83 -28.55
C GLN A 138 -43.41 -19.76 -28.40
N ALA A 139 -43.31 -20.73 -27.48
CA ALA A 139 -44.27 -21.42 -26.62
C ALA A 139 -43.60 -22.04 -25.35
N SER A 140 -44.41 -22.20 -24.29
CA SER A 140 -44.41 -23.25 -23.24
C SER A 140 -43.12 -23.98 -22.87
N ASN A 141 -42.64 -23.79 -21.63
CA ASN A 141 -42.92 -24.73 -20.53
C ASN A 141 -42.27 -24.23 -19.23
N GLY A 142 -43.03 -24.32 -18.14
CA GLY A 142 -42.57 -23.92 -16.81
C GLY A 142 -41.58 -24.91 -16.23
N THR A 143 -40.44 -24.40 -15.78
CA THR A 143 -39.62 -25.02 -14.75
C THR A 143 -39.28 -23.93 -13.74
N LYS A 144 -39.60 -24.21 -12.47
CA LYS A 144 -39.34 -23.35 -11.33
C LYS A 144 -37.85 -22.99 -11.33
N ALA A 145 -37.54 -21.70 -11.32
CA ALA A 145 -36.18 -21.23 -11.14
C ALA A 145 -35.76 -21.60 -9.71
N ASP A 146 -34.94 -22.64 -9.58
CA ASP A 146 -34.25 -22.93 -8.35
C ASP A 146 -33.40 -21.71 -7.98
N ALA A 147 -33.66 -21.17 -6.79
CA ALA A 147 -32.85 -20.11 -6.22
C ALA A 147 -31.43 -20.65 -6.06
N VAL A 148 -30.52 -20.23 -6.96
CA VAL A 148 -29.08 -20.48 -6.82
C VAL A 148 -28.65 -19.77 -5.53
N LYS A 149 -28.64 -20.50 -4.42
CA LYS A 149 -27.91 -20.14 -3.21
C LYS A 149 -26.46 -19.99 -3.64
N ARG A 150 -25.99 -18.75 -3.78
CA ARG A 150 -24.58 -18.44 -3.97
C ARG A 150 -23.84 -19.03 -2.78
N ASN A 151 -23.13 -20.14 -3.00
CA ASN A 151 -22.20 -20.70 -2.03
C ASN A 151 -21.09 -19.66 -1.87
N SER A 152 -21.09 -18.91 -0.77
CA SER A 152 -20.07 -17.91 -0.42
C SER A 152 -18.81 -18.58 0.14
N SER A 153 -18.50 -19.81 -0.25
CA SER A 153 -17.59 -20.66 0.51
C SER A 153 -16.12 -20.60 0.08
N HIS A 154 -15.71 -19.76 -0.88
CA HIS A 154 -14.30 -19.55 -1.22
C HIS A 154 -14.06 -18.10 -1.69
N VAL A 155 -14.17 -17.13 -0.78
CA VAL A 155 -13.42 -15.88 -0.94
C VAL A 155 -12.02 -16.20 -0.44
N LYS A 156 -11.02 -16.30 -1.34
CA LYS A 156 -9.62 -16.35 -0.91
C LYS A 156 -9.37 -15.12 -0.05
N HIS A 157 -8.97 -15.31 1.19
CA HIS A 157 -8.72 -14.21 2.10
C HIS A 157 -7.52 -13.43 1.57
N PHE A 158 -7.76 -12.27 0.97
CA PHE A 158 -6.67 -11.39 0.56
C PHE A 158 -5.96 -10.88 1.81
N THR A 159 -4.66 -11.16 1.91
CA THR A 159 -3.86 -10.70 3.05
C THR A 159 -3.35 -9.30 2.74
N SER A 160 -3.93 -8.28 3.38
CA SER A 160 -3.41 -6.92 3.29
C SER A 160 -2.01 -6.83 3.87
N TYR A 161 -1.14 -6.09 3.18
CA TYR A 161 0.20 -5.73 3.65
C TYR A 161 0.33 -4.22 3.89
N LYS A 162 -0.79 -3.48 3.97
CA LYS A 162 -0.76 -2.11 4.48
C LYS A 162 -0.12 -2.15 5.89
N LEU A 163 0.72 -1.16 6.19
CA LEU A 163 1.51 -1.18 7.43
C LEU A 163 0.66 -1.39 8.69
N GLN A 164 -0.52 -0.76 8.77
CA GLN A 164 -1.43 -0.87 9.90
C GLN A 164 -2.03 -2.27 10.05
N ASP A 165 -2.44 -2.88 8.93
CA ASP A 165 -3.01 -4.23 8.91
C ASP A 165 -1.93 -5.26 9.27
N LEU A 166 -0.74 -5.11 8.72
CA LEU A 166 0.42 -5.95 9.04
C LEU A 166 0.79 -5.82 10.52
N PHE A 167 0.88 -4.60 11.05
CA PHE A 167 1.17 -4.35 12.46
C PHE A 167 0.14 -5.01 13.37
N THR A 168 -1.14 -4.84 13.07
CA THR A 168 -2.24 -5.44 13.83
C THR A 168 -2.16 -6.96 13.79
N ARG A 169 -1.90 -7.55 12.61
CA ARG A 169 -1.75 -8.99 12.43
C ARG A 169 -0.57 -9.56 13.23
N LEU A 170 0.61 -8.94 13.14
CA LEU A 170 1.83 -9.44 13.77
C LEU A 170 1.86 -9.25 15.29
N THR A 171 1.24 -8.18 15.80
CA THR A 171 1.37 -7.80 17.21
C THR A 171 0.08 -7.99 18.01
N SER A 172 -1.06 -8.22 17.34
CA SER A 172 -2.40 -8.21 17.95
C SER A 172 -2.75 -6.90 18.68
N LYS A 173 -2.03 -5.81 18.41
CA LYS A 173 -2.26 -4.48 18.98
C LYS A 173 -2.90 -3.56 17.95
N GLN A 174 -3.66 -2.59 18.44
CA GLN A 174 -4.20 -1.55 17.57
C GLN A 174 -3.11 -0.52 17.23
N PRO A 175 -3.07 -0.02 15.98
CA PRO A 175 -2.12 1.00 15.58
C PRO A 175 -2.47 2.31 16.30
N LEU A 176 -1.47 2.94 16.91
CA LEU A 176 -1.61 4.24 17.60
C LEU A 176 -0.95 5.32 16.74
N LYS A 177 -1.52 6.54 16.74
CA LYS A 177 -0.97 7.69 16.01
C LYS A 177 -0.70 7.40 14.53
N THR A 178 -1.67 6.74 13.90
CA THR A 178 -1.61 6.47 12.47
C THR A 178 -1.47 7.78 11.69
N HIS A 179 -0.58 7.80 10.70
CA HIS A 179 -0.31 8.96 9.83
C HIS A 179 0.51 10.10 10.47
N GLU A 180 1.22 9.84 11.56
CA GLU A 180 2.37 10.61 12.02
C GLU A 180 3.66 9.88 11.60
N ALA A 181 4.68 10.63 11.11
CA ALA A 181 5.91 10.02 10.62
C ALA A 181 6.61 9.15 11.68
N GLU A 182 6.67 9.61 12.94
CA GLU A 182 7.21 8.83 14.05
C GLU A 182 6.37 7.58 14.34
N GLY A 183 5.04 7.71 14.35
CA GLY A 183 4.12 6.59 14.57
C GLY A 183 4.29 5.50 13.51
N ASP A 184 4.38 5.88 12.25
CA ASP A 184 4.58 4.96 11.13
C ASP A 184 5.97 4.28 11.20
N VAL A 185 7.03 5.02 11.57
CA VAL A 185 8.37 4.43 11.79
C VAL A 185 8.37 3.45 12.97
N VAL A 186 7.67 3.76 14.07
CA VAL A 186 7.56 2.87 15.23
C VAL A 186 6.80 1.59 14.89
N MET A 187 5.72 1.68 14.10
CA MET A 187 5.03 0.50 13.60
C MET A 187 5.94 -0.35 12.71
N LEU A 188 6.65 0.29 11.78
CA LEU A 188 7.56 -0.39 10.86
C LEU A 188 8.68 -1.13 11.60
N ILE A 189 9.38 -0.49 12.53
CA ILE A 189 10.44 -1.13 13.29
C ILE A 189 9.90 -2.26 14.17
N THR A 190 8.68 -2.13 14.70
CA THR A 190 8.03 -3.20 15.46
C THR A 190 7.75 -4.42 14.58
N CYS A 191 7.20 -4.22 13.38
CA CYS A 191 6.97 -5.30 12.42
C CYS A 191 8.29 -6.00 12.03
N ALA A 192 9.34 -5.23 11.74
CA ALA A 192 10.66 -5.78 11.44
C ALA A 192 11.24 -6.59 12.63
N ALA A 193 11.05 -6.10 13.86
CA ALA A 193 11.50 -6.79 15.07
C ALA A 193 10.78 -8.13 15.31
N VAL A 194 9.51 -8.27 14.91
CA VAL A 194 8.79 -9.56 14.98
C VAL A 194 9.46 -10.63 14.11
N PHE A 195 9.93 -10.26 12.92
CA PHE A 195 10.68 -11.18 12.05
C PHE A 195 12.16 -11.33 12.46
N GLY A 196 12.70 -10.36 13.18
CA GLY A 196 14.03 -10.42 13.79
C GLY A 196 15.15 -10.69 12.77
N GLU A 197 15.96 -11.71 13.04
CA GLU A 197 17.10 -12.08 12.19
C GLU A 197 16.71 -12.41 10.76
N LYS A 198 15.49 -12.93 10.52
CA LYS A 198 15.02 -13.22 9.15
C LYS A 198 14.89 -11.95 8.32
N PHE A 199 14.44 -10.85 8.94
CA PHE A 199 14.37 -9.56 8.26
C PHE A 199 15.75 -9.00 7.95
N VAL A 200 16.68 -9.11 8.90
CA VAL A 200 18.08 -8.68 8.71
C VAL A 200 18.75 -9.47 7.58
N ALA A 201 18.58 -10.80 7.56
CA ALA A 201 19.11 -11.65 6.50
C ALA A 201 18.52 -11.28 5.13
N TYR A 202 17.21 -11.01 5.08
CA TYR A 202 16.56 -10.53 3.86
C TYR A 202 17.16 -9.19 3.40
N ALA A 203 17.29 -8.21 4.29
CA ALA A 203 17.84 -6.89 3.97
C ALA A 203 19.29 -6.96 3.45
N ASN A 204 20.11 -7.82 4.06
CA ASN A 204 21.50 -8.03 3.61
C ASN A 204 21.58 -8.58 2.18
N GLY A 205 20.61 -9.41 1.77
CA GLY A 205 20.58 -10.01 0.43
C GLY A 205 19.81 -9.21 -0.63
N ASN A 206 18.93 -8.30 -0.24
CA ASN A 206 17.96 -7.64 -1.14
C ASN A 206 18.01 -6.10 -1.09
N SER A 207 19.00 -5.51 -0.41
CA SER A 207 19.20 -4.07 -0.44
C SER A 207 19.83 -3.61 -1.76
N MET A 208 19.50 -2.38 -2.15
CA MET A 208 20.10 -1.70 -3.30
C MET A 208 20.73 -0.39 -2.86
N LYS A 209 21.58 0.22 -3.69
CA LYS A 209 22.12 1.56 -3.38
C LYS A 209 21.01 2.60 -3.47
N PHE A 210 20.99 3.52 -2.50
CA PHE A 210 20.06 4.65 -2.52
C PHE A 210 20.31 5.59 -3.70
N SER A 211 21.55 5.69 -4.18
CA SER A 211 21.91 6.44 -5.40
C SER A 211 21.24 5.92 -6.66
N ASP A 212 20.87 4.64 -6.69
CA ASP A 212 20.30 3.97 -7.87
C ASP A 212 18.78 4.17 -7.96
N VAL A 213 18.16 4.75 -6.93
CA VAL A 213 16.74 5.06 -6.92
C VAL A 213 16.47 6.28 -7.81
N PRO A 214 15.57 6.19 -8.79
CA PRO A 214 15.23 7.34 -9.63
C PRO A 214 14.44 8.40 -8.83
N PRO A 215 14.74 9.70 -9.00
CA PRO A 215 13.97 10.75 -8.35
C PRO A 215 12.53 10.79 -8.86
N MET A 216 11.61 11.19 -7.98
CA MET A 216 10.21 11.37 -8.34
C MET A 216 10.06 12.50 -9.38
N LYS A 217 9.33 12.21 -10.47
CA LYS A 217 9.03 13.19 -11.52
C LYS A 217 7.74 13.95 -11.18
N PRO A 218 7.67 15.28 -11.39
CA PRO A 218 6.43 16.04 -11.25
C PRO A 218 5.31 15.42 -12.11
N GLY A 219 4.12 15.24 -11.53
CA GLY A 219 2.94 14.72 -12.23
C GLY A 219 2.78 13.19 -12.27
N LYS A 220 3.74 12.42 -11.72
CA LYS A 220 3.55 10.97 -11.52
C LYS A 220 2.62 10.73 -10.33
N ARG A 221 1.53 9.97 -10.52
CA ARG A 221 0.67 9.57 -9.39
C ARG A 221 1.50 8.81 -8.35
N ILE A 222 1.34 9.22 -7.10
CA ILE A 222 2.05 8.66 -5.95
C ILE A 222 1.14 7.60 -5.32
N GLY A 223 1.66 6.40 -5.07
CA GLY A 223 0.95 5.33 -4.37
C GLY A 223 -0.25 4.75 -5.14
N THR A 224 0.01 3.82 -6.07
CA THR A 224 -0.98 2.77 -6.37
C THR A 224 -0.64 1.55 -5.54
#